data_AF-A0A0G1PZB0-F1
#
_entry.id   AF-A0A0G1PZB0-F1
#
_cell.length_a   1.000
_cell.length_b   1.000
_cell.length_c   1.000
_cell.angle_alpha   90.00
_cell.angle_beta   90.00
_cell.angle_gamma   90.00
#
_symmetry.space_group_name_H-M   'P 1'
#
loop_
_entity.id
_entity.type
_entity.pdbx_description
1 polymer ?
#
loop_
_entity_poly.entity_id
_entity_poly.type
_entity_poly.pdbx_seq_one_letter_code
_entity_poly.pdbx_strand_id
1 'polypeptide(L)'
;MEVVHILLQNFAQHLAAQNASASTVKNYLADINLFFRYLKNHDRPVSLLTLPHQLSGSNIFSYHQYLISNFPPPTVKRRISSLNKFTSFIIPIAKPRFNYRFALFILLTISLSIIGGFVASLVLP
;
A
#
# COMPACT_ATOMS: atom_id res chain seq x y z
N MET A 1 -16.91 4.38 -9.74
CA MET A 1 -15.57 3.91 -10.21
C MET A 1 -14.50 5.01 -10.08
N GLU A 2 -14.82 6.17 -9.52
CA GLU A 2 -13.92 7.32 -9.41
C GLU A 2 -12.65 7.04 -8.59
N VAL A 3 -12.78 6.36 -7.43
CA VAL A 3 -11.64 5.99 -6.58
C VAL A 3 -10.62 5.14 -7.34
N VAL A 4 -11.08 4.14 -8.11
CA VAL A 4 -10.20 3.27 -8.91
C VAL A 4 -9.45 4.09 -9.96
N HIS A 5 -10.12 5.03 -10.62
CA HIS A 5 -9.50 5.90 -11.61
C HIS A 5 -8.36 6.74 -11.00
N ILE A 6 -8.62 7.38 -9.85
CA ILE A 6 -7.61 8.17 -9.12
C ILE A 6 -6.41 7.30 -8.72
N LEU A 7 -6.65 6.09 -8.20
CA LEU A 7 -5.58 5.16 -7.83
C LEU A 7 -4.72 4.76 -9.04
N LEU A 8 -5.34 4.48 -10.18
CA LEU A 8 -4.63 4.12 -11.42
C LEU A 8 -3.82 5.30 -11.97
N GLN A 9 -4.34 6.53 -11.91
CA GLN A 9 -3.60 7.73 -12.32
C GLN A 9 -2.35 7.95 -11.46
N ASN A 10 -2.50 7.88 -10.13
CA ASN A 10 -1.36 8.05 -9.23
C ASN A 10 -0.32 6.93 -9.40
N PHE A 11 -0.77 5.70 -9.64
CA PHE A 11 0.13 4.59 -9.94
C PHE A 11 0.85 4.77 -11.28
N ALA A 12 0.17 5.30 -12.30
CA ALA A 12 0.78 5.61 -13.60
C ALA A 12 1.91 6.64 -13.46
N GLN A 13 1.68 7.72 -12.70
CA GLN A 13 2.69 8.73 -12.42
C GLN A 13 3.89 8.14 -11.65
N HIS A 14 3.63 7.28 -10.66
CA HIS A 14 4.67 6.59 -9.91
C HIS A 14 5.56 5.69 -10.80
N LEU A 15 4.95 4.96 -11.74
CA LEU A 15 5.68 4.13 -12.70
C LEU A 15 6.50 4.98 -13.69
N ALA A 16 5.94 6.09 -14.17
CA ALA A 16 6.64 7.03 -15.06
C ALA A 16 7.86 7.65 -14.36
N ALA A 17 7.73 8.02 -13.08
CA ALA A 17 8.85 8.52 -12.26
C ALA A 17 9.96 7.47 -12.04
N GLN A 18 9.67 6.18 -12.25
CA GLN A 18 10.66 5.09 -12.26
C GLN A 18 11.20 4.77 -13.66
N ASN A 19 10.99 5.67 -14.64
CA ASN A 19 11.41 5.50 -16.04
C ASN A 19 10.76 4.29 -16.73
N ALA A 20 9.58 3.83 -16.29
CA ALA A 20 8.82 2.83 -17.03
C ALA A 20 8.35 3.40 -18.37
N SER A 21 8.53 2.63 -19.47
CA SER A 21 8.03 3.04 -20.78
C SER A 21 6.51 3.17 -20.79
N ALA A 22 5.96 3.97 -21.71
CA ALA A 22 4.50 4.15 -21.84
C ALA A 22 3.77 2.80 -22.07
N SER A 23 4.36 1.89 -22.85
CA SER A 23 3.81 0.54 -23.06
C SER A 23 3.81 -0.28 -21.76
N THR A 24 4.87 -0.17 -20.96
CA THR A 24 4.96 -0.80 -19.65
C THR A 24 3.89 -0.25 -18.71
N VAL A 25 3.76 1.08 -18.59
CA VAL A 25 2.72 1.72 -17.77
C VAL A 25 1.33 1.22 -18.16
N LYS A 26 0.99 1.26 -19.46
CA LYS A 26 -0.30 0.76 -19.97
C LYS A 26 -0.55 -0.70 -19.57
N ASN A 27 0.45 -1.56 -19.67
CA ASN A 27 0.35 -2.98 -19.30
C ASN A 27 0.08 -3.17 -17.81
N TYR A 28 0.78 -2.44 -16.93
CA TYR A 28 0.51 -2.47 -15.49
C TYR A 28 -0.91 -2.00 -15.19
N LEU A 29 -1.34 -0.86 -15.75
CA LEU A 29 -2.69 -0.32 -15.52
C LEU A 29 -3.79 -1.30 -15.97
N ALA A 30 -3.62 -1.96 -17.11
CA ALA A 30 -4.57 -2.94 -17.61
C ALA A 30 -4.72 -4.14 -16.66
N ASP A 31 -3.62 -4.61 -16.06
CA ASP A 31 -3.64 -5.70 -15.09
C ASP A 31 -4.33 -5.31 -13.78
N ILE A 32 -4.01 -4.13 -13.25
CA ILE A 32 -4.63 -3.63 -12.01
C ILE A 32 -6.12 -3.35 -12.23
N ASN A 33 -6.48 -2.79 -13.39
CA ASN A 33 -7.89 -2.60 -13.73
C ASN A 33 -8.64 -3.94 -13.84
N LEU A 34 -8.01 -5.01 -14.34
CA LEU A 34 -8.62 -6.34 -14.31
C LEU A 34 -8.88 -6.81 -12.88
N PHE A 35 -7.95 -6.61 -11.96
CA PHE A 35 -8.16 -6.94 -10.55
C PHE A 35 -9.37 -6.20 -9.95
N PHE A 36 -9.49 -4.89 -10.20
CA PHE A 36 -10.65 -4.12 -9.72
C PHE A 36 -11.97 -4.55 -10.37
N ARG A 37 -11.95 -4.92 -11.66
CA ARG A 37 -13.12 -5.53 -12.32
C ARG A 37 -13.49 -6.88 -11.69
N TYR A 38 -12.49 -7.70 -11.37
CA TYR A 38 -12.71 -8.97 -10.66
C TYR A 38 -13.39 -8.71 -9.31
N LEU A 39 -12.90 -7.79 -8.49
CA LEU A 39 -13.53 -7.44 -7.22
C LEU A 39 -14.97 -6.96 -7.40
N LYS A 40 -15.20 -6.06 -8.35
CA LYS A 40 -16.55 -5.56 -8.68
C LYS A 40 -17.51 -6.70 -9.03
N ASN A 41 -17.06 -7.67 -9.81
CA ASN A 41 -17.87 -8.81 -10.24
C ASN A 41 -18.14 -9.83 -9.12
N HIS A 42 -17.50 -9.68 -7.95
CA HIS A 42 -17.71 -10.52 -6.77
C HIS A 42 -18.26 -9.70 -5.60
N ASP A 43 -19.02 -8.64 -5.89
CA ASP A 43 -19.69 -7.76 -4.91
C ASP A 43 -18.75 -7.16 -3.86
N ARG A 44 -17.51 -6.85 -4.27
CA ARG A 44 -16.48 -6.23 -3.43
C ARG A 44 -16.20 -4.81 -3.90
N PRO A 45 -17.06 -3.83 -3.55
CA PRO A 45 -16.88 -2.45 -3.98
C PRO A 45 -15.60 -1.85 -3.38
N VAL A 46 -14.89 -1.09 -4.22
CA VAL A 46 -13.64 -0.42 -3.84
C VAL A 46 -13.92 1.03 -3.48
N SER A 47 -13.51 1.40 -2.27
CA SER A 47 -13.47 2.75 -1.72
C SER A 47 -12.15 2.92 -0.95
N LEU A 48 -11.83 4.14 -0.50
CA LEU A 48 -10.64 4.36 0.32
C LEU A 48 -10.66 3.55 1.62
N LEU A 49 -11.83 3.38 2.24
CA LEU A 49 -12.00 2.62 3.48
C LEU A 49 -11.91 1.11 3.26
N THR A 50 -12.42 0.61 2.14
CA THR A 50 -12.44 -0.82 1.85
C THR A 50 -11.15 -1.31 1.18
N LEU A 51 -10.35 -0.42 0.58
CA LEU A 51 -9.14 -0.78 -0.16
C LEU A 51 -8.16 -1.68 0.62
N PRO A 52 -7.83 -1.42 1.90
CA PRO A 52 -6.95 -2.31 2.66
C PRO A 52 -7.50 -3.74 2.77
N HIS A 53 -8.81 -3.87 3.00
CA HIS A 53 -9.47 -5.17 3.02
C HIS A 53 -9.50 -5.82 1.62
N GLN A 54 -9.70 -5.04 0.56
CA GLN A 54 -9.67 -5.58 -0.81
C GLN A 54 -8.29 -6.06 -1.23
N LEU A 55 -7.23 -5.50 -0.66
CA LEU A 55 -5.85 -5.94 -0.83
C LEU A 55 -5.42 -6.99 0.21
N SER A 56 -6.36 -7.60 0.95
CA SER A 56 -6.06 -8.67 1.90
C SER A 56 -5.56 -9.93 1.23
N GLY A 57 -4.84 -10.76 1.98
CA GLY A 57 -4.32 -12.04 1.49
C GLY A 57 -5.41 -12.97 0.95
N SER A 58 -6.60 -12.99 1.55
CA SER A 58 -7.72 -13.83 1.10
C SER A 58 -8.29 -13.40 -0.25
N ASN A 59 -8.42 -12.08 -0.48
CA ASN A 59 -8.87 -11.53 -1.76
C ASN A 59 -7.82 -11.73 -2.86
N ILE A 60 -6.54 -11.52 -2.54
CA ILE A 60 -5.42 -11.79 -3.47
C ILE A 60 -5.35 -13.28 -3.83
N PHE A 61 -5.51 -14.17 -2.85
CA PHE A 61 -5.53 -15.62 -3.09
C PHE A 61 -6.70 -16.01 -4.01
N SER A 62 -7.90 -15.50 -3.74
CA SER A 62 -9.09 -15.77 -4.58
C SER A 62 -8.88 -15.27 -6.02
N TYR A 63 -8.29 -14.08 -6.18
CA TYR A 63 -7.93 -13.55 -7.50
C TYR A 63 -6.88 -14.42 -8.20
N HIS A 64 -5.88 -14.91 -7.48
CA HIS A 64 -4.88 -15.82 -8.04
C HIS A 64 -5.50 -17.12 -8.56
N GLN A 65 -6.44 -17.73 -7.81
CA GLN A 65 -7.18 -18.91 -8.28
C GLN A 65 -8.00 -18.62 -9.54
N TYR A 66 -8.65 -17.45 -9.58
CA TYR A 66 -9.33 -16.97 -10.80
C TYR A 66 -8.35 -16.84 -11.97
N LEU A 67 -7.15 -16.29 -11.75
CA LEU A 67 -6.17 -16.13 -12.82
C LEU A 67 -5.67 -17.48 -13.37
N ILE A 68 -5.34 -18.44 -12.49
CA ILE A 68 -4.90 -19.78 -12.88
C ILE A 68 -5.97 -20.48 -13.73
N SER A 69 -7.24 -20.31 -13.36
CA SER A 69 -8.35 -20.98 -14.05
C SER A 69 -8.67 -20.39 -15.43
N ASN A 70 -8.24 -19.16 -15.72
CA ASN A 70 -8.69 -18.40 -16.89
C ASN A 70 -7.57 -17.93 -17.84
N PHE A 71 -6.30 -18.04 -17.44
CA PHE A 71 -5.18 -17.49 -18.21
C PHE A 71 -3.97 -18.43 -18.21
N PRO A 72 -3.12 -18.39 -19.26
CA PRO A 72 -1.91 -19.20 -19.31
C PRO A 72 -0.88 -18.74 -18.27
N PRO A 73 0.00 -19.64 -17.77
CA PRO A 73 0.92 -19.35 -16.66
C PRO A 73 1.78 -18.08 -16.82
N PRO A 74 2.32 -17.74 -18.01
CA PRO A 74 3.07 -16.48 -18.19
C PRO A 74 2.21 -15.23 -17.92
N THR A 75 0.94 -15.27 -18.30
CA THR A 75 -0.01 -14.18 -18.06
C THR A 75 -0.36 -14.07 -16.59
N VAL A 76 -0.56 -15.20 -15.91
CA VAL A 76 -0.80 -15.24 -14.45
C VAL A 76 0.38 -14.60 -13.71
N LYS A 77 1.61 -15.06 -14.00
CA LYS A 77 2.83 -14.53 -13.39
C LYS A 77 2.96 -13.01 -13.57
N ARG A 78 2.72 -12.52 -14.80
CA ARG A 78 2.76 -11.09 -15.11
C ARG A 78 1.72 -10.30 -14.30
N ARG A 79 0.46 -10.75 -14.27
CA ARG A 79 -0.63 -10.07 -13.55
C ARG A 79 -0.41 -10.05 -12.04
N ILE A 80 0.10 -11.13 -11.45
CA ILE A 80 0.46 -11.17 -10.02
C ILE A 80 1.63 -10.24 -9.72
N SER A 81 2.64 -10.18 -10.60
CA SER A 81 3.75 -9.24 -10.46
C SER A 81 3.26 -7.78 -10.51
N SER A 82 2.35 -7.46 -11.44
CA SER A 82 1.69 -6.15 -11.50
C SER A 82 0.97 -5.81 -10.20
N LEU A 83 0.17 -6.75 -9.68
CA LEU A 83 -0.57 -6.57 -8.43
C LEU A 83 0.36 -6.35 -7.23
N ASN A 84 1.45 -7.11 -7.12
CA ASN A 84 2.44 -6.92 -6.06
C ASN A 84 3.12 -5.54 -6.15
N LYS A 85 3.46 -5.08 -7.36
CA LYS A 85 4.02 -3.74 -7.53
C LYS A 85 3.03 -2.64 -7.14
N PHE A 86 1.75 -2.83 -7.46
CA PHE A 86 0.70 -1.92 -7.04
C PHE A 86 0.48 -1.93 -5.51
N THR A 87 0.46 -3.10 -4.86
CA THR A 87 0.31 -3.17 -3.39
C THR A 87 1.48 -2.51 -2.69
N SER A 88 2.72 -2.69 -3.18
CA SER A 88 3.90 -1.97 -2.69
C SER A 88 3.82 -0.45 -2.87
N PHE A 89 3.10 0.04 -3.88
CA PHE A 89 2.83 1.47 -4.07
C PHE A 89 1.79 1.99 -3.06
N ILE A 90 0.77 1.19 -2.72
CA ILE A 90 -0.31 1.59 -1.80
C ILE A 90 0.09 1.47 -0.32
N ILE A 91 0.86 0.45 0.08
CA ILE A 91 1.21 0.21 1.50
C ILE A 91 1.93 1.40 2.17
N PRO A 92 2.88 2.10 1.53
CA PRO A 92 3.48 3.31 2.08
C PRO A 92 2.49 4.46 2.29
N ILE A 93 1.38 4.47 1.54
CA ILE A 93 0.34 5.49 1.58
C ILE A 93 -0.73 5.13 2.63
N ALA A 94 -1.02 3.83 2.81
CA ALA A 94 -2.04 3.33 3.72
C ALA A 94 -1.57 3.18 5.19
N LYS A 95 -0.26 3.17 5.45
CA LYS A 95 0.28 3.32 6.81
C LYS A 95 0.48 4.81 7.09
N PRO A 96 -0.23 5.44 8.05
CA PRO A 96 0.30 6.68 8.62
C PRO A 96 1.70 6.35 9.13
N ARG A 97 2.71 7.13 8.72
CA ARG A 97 4.09 6.94 9.16
C ARG A 97 4.16 7.23 10.66
N PHE A 98 3.77 6.27 11.50
CA PHE A 98 4.14 6.26 12.90
C PHE A 98 5.64 5.96 12.91
N ASN A 99 6.43 7.02 12.94
CA ASN A 99 7.88 6.92 12.99
C ASN A 99 8.26 6.52 14.41
N TYR A 100 8.37 5.22 14.67
CA TYR A 100 8.78 4.71 15.99
C TYR A 100 10.12 5.28 16.45
N ARG A 101 11.01 5.68 15.53
CA ARG A 101 12.26 6.36 15.89
C ARG A 101 12.01 7.77 16.43
N PHE A 102 11.01 8.48 15.89
CA PHE A 102 10.60 9.80 16.35
C PHE A 102 9.81 9.73 17.67
N ALA A 103 8.91 8.75 17.80
CA ALA A 103 8.20 8.50 19.06
C ALA A 103 9.14 8.07 20.18
N LEU A 104 10.13 7.22 19.88
CA LEU A 104 11.15 6.81 20.84
C LEU A 104 12.07 7.97 21.22
N PHE A 105 12.43 8.85 20.27
CA PHE A 105 13.20 10.06 20.56
C PHE A 105 12.45 11.01 21.50
N ILE A 106 11.17 11.27 21.25
CA ILE A 106 10.33 12.12 22.12
C ILE A 106 10.17 11.50 23.52
N LEU A 107 9.91 10.20 23.62
CA LEU A 107 9.82 9.52 24.92
C LEU A 107 11.14 9.56 25.68
N LEU A 108 12.27 9.41 24.98
CA LEU A 108 13.60 9.51 25.58
C LEU A 108 13.86 10.95 26.07
N THR A 109 13.56 11.97 25.27
CA THR A 109 13.73 13.37 25.69
C THR A 109 12.84 13.74 26.87
N ILE A 110 11.58 13.29 26.89
CA ILE A 110 10.66 13.54 28.02
C ILE A 110 11.17 12.83 29.28
N SER A 111 11.63 11.59 29.18
CA SER A 111 12.21 10.87 30.32
C SER A 111 13.47 11.54 30.88
N LEU A 112 14.38 12.03 30.02
CA LEU A 112 15.56 12.77 30.45
C LEU A 112 15.21 14.11 31.09
N SER A 113 14.19 14.83 30.60
CA SER A 113 13.74 16.08 31.20
C SER A 113 13.10 15.88 32.58
N ILE A 114 12.35 14.80 32.79
CA ILE A 114 11.75 14.47 34.09
C ILE A 114 12.83 14.07 35.10
N ILE A 115 13.80 13.25 34.69
CA ILE A 115 14.91 12.82 35.56
C ILE A 115 15.83 14.01 35.90
N GLY A 116 16.16 14.85 34.93
CA GLY A 116 16.98 16.05 35.14
C GLY A 116 16.31 17.09 36.06
N GLY A 117 15.00 17.30 35.92
CA GLY A 117 14.23 18.16 36.82
C GLY A 117 14.17 17.62 38.25
N PHE A 118 14.01 16.31 38.42
CA PHE A 118 13.94 15.68 39.75
C PHE A 118 15.28 15.74 40.51
N VAL A 119 16.41 15.50 39.82
CA VAL A 119 17.74 15.60 40.44
C VAL A 119 18.08 17.04 40.84
N ALA A 120 17.69 18.04 40.03
CA ALA A 120 17.91 19.44 40.37
C ALA A 120 17.12 19.89 41.62
N SER A 121 15.92 19.36 41.84
CA SER A 121 15.11 19.64 43.04
C SER A 121 15.58 18.95 44.32
N LEU A 122 16.42 17.91 44.21
CA LEU A 122 17.00 17.19 45.36
C LEU A 122 18.37 17.74 45.79
N VAL A 123 19.02 18.53 44.93
CA VAL A 123 20.39 19.05 45.15
C VAL A 123 20.40 20.53 45.56
N LEU A 124 19.26 21.23 45.50
CA LEU A 124 19.12 22.57 46.07
C LEU A 124 18.59 22.47 47.51
N PRO A 125 19.25 23.13 48.50
CA PRO A 125 18.91 23.04 49.92
C PRO A 125 17.61 23.75 50.29
#